data_AF-A0A2V7IMJ1-F1
#
_entry.id   AF-A0A2V7IMJ1-F1
#
_cell.length_a   1.000
_cell.length_b   1.000
_cell.length_c   1.000
_cell.angle_alpha   90.00
_cell.angle_beta   90.00
_cell.angle_gamma   90.00
#
_symmetry.space_group_name_H-M   'P 1'
#
loop_
_entity.id
_entity.type
_entity.pdbx_description
1 polymer ?
#
loop_
_entity_poly.entity_id
_entity_poly.type
_entity_poly.pdbx_seq_one_letter_code
_entity_poly.pdbx_strand_id
1 'polypeptide(L)'
;MYRAYAEVVPEVERDPARLEALRQSVTHYKPAQAIARKQKATGLWSGNLLAPAASKTYGWTEPGTVYHYRRLLELGWPPSERVFRNADRFLFQLLSRIETDDPDRTVAQRALELLIEFQKPAKTDPGLGRWARRMGREGAACALARGGHSDDPRVRGTAHTIASNISQYLRSELAANPFKKAQGKTVLDPHAFPPTIFAVEMLAFLPPVQRERAGFIERLGHYFSSPAPRRAFFILAGKKLLKPMFEILG
;
A
#
# COMPACT_ATOMS: atom_id res chain seq x y z
N MET A 1 -24.05 -1.34 10.08
CA MET A 1 -25.12 -0.93 9.13
C MET A 1 -24.57 -0.29 7.85
N TYR A 2 -23.63 0.67 7.92
CA TYR A 2 -23.05 1.30 6.70
C TYR A 2 -22.61 0.29 5.63
N ARG A 3 -21.64 -0.60 5.93
CA ARG A 3 -21.11 -1.56 4.94
C ARG A 3 -22.18 -2.44 4.31
N ALA A 4 -23.10 -2.96 5.13
CA ALA A 4 -24.18 -3.79 4.63
C ALA A 4 -25.01 -3.03 3.58
N TYR A 5 -25.31 -1.76 3.81
CA TYR A 5 -26.01 -0.94 2.83
C TYR A 5 -25.13 -0.57 1.63
N ALA A 6 -23.92 -0.08 1.88
CA ALA A 6 -23.04 0.46 0.85
C ALA A 6 -22.40 -0.61 -0.06
N GLU A 7 -22.27 -1.86 0.39
CA GLU A 7 -21.62 -2.93 -0.37
C GLU A 7 -22.61 -3.95 -0.96
N VAL A 8 -23.75 -4.21 -0.29
CA VAL A 8 -24.72 -5.20 -0.76
C VAL A 8 -25.76 -4.58 -1.70
N VAL A 9 -26.23 -3.37 -1.39
CA VAL A 9 -27.24 -2.71 -2.25
C VAL A 9 -26.55 -2.19 -3.51
N PRO A 10 -27.08 -2.49 -4.72
CA PRO A 10 -26.56 -1.94 -5.97
C PRO A 10 -26.51 -0.42 -5.94
N GLU A 11 -25.48 0.19 -6.55
CA GLU A 11 -25.27 1.63 -6.49
C GLU A 11 -26.47 2.44 -6.99
N VAL A 12 -27.14 1.96 -8.04
CA VAL A 12 -28.34 2.58 -8.62
C VAL A 12 -29.58 2.52 -7.72
N GLU A 13 -29.58 1.66 -6.70
CA GLU A 13 -30.68 1.47 -5.74
C GLU A 13 -30.39 2.13 -4.38
N ARG A 14 -29.22 2.76 -4.22
CA ARG A 14 -28.86 3.45 -2.97
C ARG A 14 -29.53 4.81 -2.90
N ASP A 15 -30.30 5.03 -1.84
CA ASP A 15 -30.76 6.35 -1.44
C ASP A 15 -29.57 7.17 -0.91
N PRO A 16 -29.20 8.29 -1.57
CA PRO A 16 -28.09 9.14 -1.13
C PRO A 16 -28.28 9.71 0.27
N ALA A 17 -29.51 10.06 0.65
CA ALA A 17 -29.81 10.64 1.97
C ALA A 17 -29.59 9.60 3.07
N ARG A 18 -30.05 8.36 2.85
CA ARG A 18 -29.78 7.24 3.75
C ARG A 18 -28.30 6.91 3.87
N LEU A 19 -27.57 6.89 2.76
CA LEU A 19 -26.12 6.63 2.77
C LEU A 19 -25.38 7.69 3.60
N GLU A 20 -25.73 8.95 3.42
CA GLU A 20 -25.13 10.05 4.18
C GLU A 20 -25.51 9.99 5.66
N ALA A 21 -26.76 9.71 6.00
CA ALA A 21 -27.17 9.49 7.40
C ALA A 21 -26.39 8.35 8.06
N LEU A 22 -26.13 7.26 7.33
CA LEU A 22 -25.29 6.17 7.81
C LEU A 22 -23.83 6.61 8.03
N ARG A 23 -23.25 7.42 7.13
CA ARG A 23 -21.90 8.00 7.32
C ARG A 23 -21.85 8.93 8.54
N GLN A 24 -22.87 9.76 8.74
CA GLN A 24 -22.97 10.62 9.92
C GLN A 24 -23.11 9.81 11.21
N SER A 25 -23.78 8.66 11.18
CA SER A 25 -23.83 7.78 12.37
C SER A 25 -22.45 7.22 12.75
N VAL A 26 -21.55 7.05 11.78
CA VAL A 26 -20.18 6.53 12.00
C VAL A 26 -19.31 7.53 12.76
N THR A 27 -19.59 8.85 12.65
CA THR A 27 -18.85 9.85 13.43
C THR A 27 -19.12 9.74 14.93
N HIS A 28 -20.20 9.05 15.32
CA HIS A 28 -20.57 8.74 16.72
C HIS A 28 -20.15 7.32 17.14
N TYR A 29 -19.62 6.51 16.22
CA TYR A 29 -19.19 5.15 16.50
C TYR A 29 -17.82 5.15 17.20
N LYS A 30 -17.79 4.74 18.48
CA LYS A 30 -16.59 4.83 19.35
C LYS A 30 -15.30 4.25 18.72
N PRO A 31 -15.31 3.07 18.06
CA PRO A 31 -14.10 2.55 17.41
C PRO A 31 -13.59 3.42 16.25
N ALA A 32 -14.49 4.03 15.46
CA ALA A 32 -14.09 4.93 14.39
C ALA A 32 -13.52 6.25 14.94
N GLN A 33 -14.15 6.82 15.97
CA GLN A 33 -13.63 7.98 16.69
C GLN A 33 -12.24 7.71 17.29
N ALA A 34 -12.03 6.53 17.86
CA ALA A 34 -10.72 6.15 18.43
C ALA A 34 -9.62 6.12 17.37
N ILE A 35 -9.91 5.67 16.15
CA ILE A 35 -8.97 5.75 15.03
C ILE A 35 -8.75 7.21 14.63
N ALA A 36 -9.82 7.97 14.36
CA ALA A 36 -9.71 9.35 13.89
C ALA A 36 -8.91 10.25 14.86
N ARG A 37 -9.13 10.10 16.18
CA ARG A 37 -8.44 10.87 17.22
C ARG A 37 -6.96 10.56 17.37
N LYS A 38 -6.50 9.38 16.93
CA LYS A 38 -5.10 8.97 16.97
C LYS A 38 -4.27 9.53 15.81
N GLN A 39 -4.89 10.21 14.84
CA GLN A 39 -4.14 10.82 13.75
C GLN A 39 -3.28 11.96 14.30
N LYS A 40 -1.98 11.94 13.97
CA LYS A 40 -1.05 13.02 14.31
C LYS A 40 -1.29 14.23 13.42
N ALA A 41 -0.79 15.39 13.83
CA ALA A 41 -0.82 16.62 13.02
C ALA A 41 -0.15 16.46 11.64
N THR A 42 0.74 15.48 11.49
CA THR A 42 1.38 15.12 10.21
C THR A 42 0.46 14.38 9.25
N GLY A 43 -0.77 14.02 9.65
CA GLY A 43 -1.69 13.18 8.87
C GLY A 43 -1.46 11.67 9.02
N LEU A 44 -0.42 11.27 9.76
CA LEU A 44 -0.04 9.87 9.98
C LEU A 44 -0.69 9.29 11.23
N TRP A 45 -0.95 7.99 11.19
CA TRP A 45 -1.25 7.21 12.40
C TRP A 45 0.00 6.52 12.93
N SER A 46 0.10 6.47 14.26
CA SER A 46 1.05 5.63 14.99
C SER A 46 2.53 5.80 14.62
N GLY A 47 2.86 6.89 13.89
CA GLY A 47 4.20 7.18 13.39
C GLY A 47 4.76 6.13 12.43
N ASN A 48 3.91 5.37 11.75
CA ASN A 48 4.35 4.38 10.76
C ASN A 48 3.35 4.30 9.58
N LEU A 49 3.82 3.79 8.45
CA LEU A 49 3.04 3.73 7.22
C LEU A 49 2.43 2.34 6.99
N LEU A 50 3.24 1.29 7.10
CA LEU A 50 2.94 -0.02 6.51
C LEU A 50 2.60 -1.12 7.52
N ALA A 51 2.60 -0.86 8.84
CA ALA A 51 2.37 -1.92 9.81
C ALA A 51 0.94 -2.49 9.73
N PRO A 52 0.72 -3.79 9.48
CA PRO A 52 -0.61 -4.38 9.53
C PRO A 52 -1.17 -4.44 10.97
N ALA A 53 -0.28 -4.64 11.94
CA ALA A 53 -0.62 -4.78 13.35
C ALA A 53 0.58 -4.41 14.22
N ALA A 54 0.34 -4.29 15.53
CA ALA A 54 1.41 -4.17 16.52
C ALA A 54 2.36 -5.38 16.43
N SER A 55 3.66 -5.11 16.46
CA SER A 55 4.70 -6.13 16.41
C SER A 55 5.94 -5.66 17.16
N LYS A 56 6.27 -6.34 18.27
CA LYS A 56 7.50 -6.09 19.01
C LYS A 56 8.74 -6.31 18.16
N THR A 57 8.72 -7.31 17.26
CA THR A 57 9.83 -7.62 16.35
C THR A 57 10.18 -6.47 15.42
N TYR A 58 9.18 -5.70 14.99
CA TYR A 58 9.37 -4.56 14.08
C TYR A 58 9.27 -3.21 14.78
N GLY A 59 9.12 -3.18 16.11
CA GLY A 59 8.93 -1.95 16.88
C GLY A 59 7.60 -1.24 16.60
N TRP A 60 6.62 -1.93 16.03
CA TRP A 60 5.30 -1.37 15.76
C TRP A 60 4.41 -1.48 16.98
N THR A 61 3.88 -0.34 17.42
CA THR A 61 2.97 -0.27 18.56
C THR A 61 1.52 -0.47 18.16
N GLU A 62 1.17 -0.11 16.91
CA GLU A 62 -0.18 -0.08 16.37
C GLU A 62 -0.14 -0.22 14.83
N PRO A 63 -1.29 -0.52 14.18
CA PRO A 63 -1.39 -0.48 12.73
C PRO A 63 -0.95 0.85 12.11
N GLY A 64 -0.51 0.80 10.87
CA GLY A 64 0.02 1.94 10.15
C GLY A 64 -1.03 2.79 9.46
N THR A 65 -0.55 3.89 8.89
CA THR A 65 -1.37 4.88 8.19
C THR A 65 -2.22 4.26 7.08
N VAL A 66 -1.67 3.35 6.26
CA VAL A 66 -2.44 2.70 5.17
C VAL A 66 -3.63 1.92 5.73
N TYR A 67 -3.42 1.16 6.82
CA TYR A 67 -4.46 0.34 7.43
C TYR A 67 -5.51 1.16 8.18
N HIS A 68 -5.11 2.22 8.89
CA HIS A 68 -6.05 3.12 9.55
C HIS A 68 -6.89 3.93 8.55
N TYR A 69 -6.28 4.42 7.49
CA TYR A 69 -6.97 5.09 6.39
C TYR A 69 -8.04 4.17 5.77
N ARG A 70 -7.63 2.96 5.38
CA ARG A 70 -8.53 1.92 4.88
C ARG A 70 -9.65 1.61 5.86
N ARG A 71 -9.33 1.46 7.14
CA ARG A 71 -10.30 1.10 8.16
C ARG A 71 -11.37 2.17 8.35
N LEU A 72 -11.02 3.45 8.29
CA LEU A 72 -11.99 4.54 8.34
C LEU A 72 -12.94 4.50 7.14
N LEU A 73 -12.42 4.26 5.92
CA LEU A 73 -13.25 4.10 4.72
C LEU A 73 -14.21 2.91 4.85
N GLU A 74 -13.71 1.76 5.31
CA GLU A 74 -14.54 0.57 5.57
C GLU A 74 -15.63 0.83 6.59
N LEU A 75 -15.33 1.60 7.65
CA LEU A 75 -16.33 1.93 8.66
C LEU A 75 -17.37 2.92 8.13
N GLY A 76 -17.11 3.61 7.01
CA GLY A 76 -17.98 4.64 6.46
C GLY A 76 -17.74 6.02 7.03
N TRP A 77 -16.52 6.30 7.50
CA TRP A 77 -16.15 7.65 7.88
C TRP A 77 -16.31 8.58 6.67
N PRO A 78 -16.92 9.77 6.81
CA PRO A 78 -17.19 10.61 5.65
C PRO A 78 -15.88 11.01 4.93
N PRO A 79 -15.76 10.78 3.60
CA PRO A 79 -14.50 11.00 2.87
C PRO A 79 -14.09 12.49 2.78
N SER A 80 -15.05 13.42 2.93
CA SER A 80 -14.80 14.87 2.95
C SER A 80 -14.15 15.37 4.24
N GLU A 81 -14.12 14.53 5.28
CA GLU A 81 -13.60 14.91 6.59
C GLU A 81 -12.11 15.23 6.58
N ARG A 82 -11.71 16.09 7.52
CA ARG A 82 -10.33 16.57 7.62
C ARG A 82 -9.31 15.43 7.79
N VAL A 83 -9.73 14.32 8.40
CA VAL A 83 -8.89 13.14 8.63
C VAL A 83 -8.28 12.60 7.33
N PHE A 84 -9.06 12.56 6.24
CA PHE A 84 -8.58 12.09 4.94
C PHE A 84 -7.73 13.14 4.25
N ARG A 85 -8.17 14.41 4.24
CA ARG A 85 -7.37 15.52 3.68
C ARG A 85 -5.97 15.62 4.28
N ASN A 86 -5.85 15.42 5.59
CA ASN A 86 -4.56 15.42 6.28
C ASN A 86 -3.67 14.24 5.83
N ALA A 87 -4.23 13.04 5.71
CA ALA A 87 -3.50 11.85 5.28
C ALA A 87 -3.11 11.93 3.81
N ASP A 88 -4.03 12.33 2.94
CA ASP A 88 -3.86 12.46 1.50
C ASP A 88 -2.66 13.34 1.16
N ARG A 89 -2.46 14.45 1.88
CA ARG A 89 -1.28 15.32 1.71
C ARG A 89 0.03 14.54 1.77
N PHE A 90 0.17 13.63 2.73
CA PHE A 90 1.36 12.80 2.86
C PHE A 90 1.38 11.66 1.83
N LEU A 91 0.25 11.00 1.61
CA LEU A 91 0.15 9.89 0.64
C LEU A 91 0.49 10.35 -0.79
N PHE A 92 0.03 11.54 -1.20
CA PHE A 92 0.41 12.10 -2.50
C PHE A 92 1.90 12.45 -2.59
N GLN A 93 2.53 12.88 -1.48
CA GLN A 93 3.97 13.10 -1.47
C GLN A 93 4.74 11.78 -1.63
N LEU A 94 4.24 10.68 -1.10
CA LEU A 94 4.85 9.36 -1.31
C LEU A 94 4.91 8.98 -2.79
N LEU A 95 3.90 9.35 -3.59
CA LEU A 95 3.83 9.07 -5.03
C LEU A 95 4.87 9.82 -5.88
N SER A 96 5.55 10.82 -5.30
CA SER A 96 6.62 11.53 -5.99
C SER A 96 7.74 10.59 -6.46
N ARG A 97 8.44 10.99 -7.52
CA ARG A 97 9.53 10.20 -8.13
C ARG A 97 10.90 10.44 -7.49
N ILE A 98 10.94 11.15 -6.37
CA ILE A 98 12.18 11.41 -5.63
C ILE A 98 12.67 10.12 -4.96
N GLU A 99 13.98 9.94 -4.94
CA GLU A 99 14.65 8.77 -4.38
C GLU A 99 15.71 9.18 -3.36
N THR A 100 16.09 8.24 -2.48
CA THR A 100 17.05 8.52 -1.38
C THR A 100 18.49 8.69 -1.87
N ASP A 101 18.77 8.29 -3.10
CA ASP A 101 20.06 8.41 -3.80
C ASP A 101 20.04 9.48 -4.89
N ASP A 102 19.09 10.43 -4.82
CA ASP A 102 19.03 11.58 -5.73
C ASP A 102 20.33 12.42 -5.67
N PRO A 103 20.87 12.87 -6.81
CA PRO A 103 22.05 13.74 -6.84
C PRO A 103 21.88 15.04 -6.05
N ASP A 104 20.66 15.59 -6.01
CA ASP A 104 20.33 16.75 -5.20
C ASP A 104 20.11 16.32 -3.74
N ARG A 105 21.00 16.77 -2.86
CA ARG A 105 20.97 16.46 -1.43
C ARG A 105 19.67 16.86 -0.74
N THR A 106 19.03 17.95 -1.19
CA THR A 106 17.76 18.42 -0.62
C THR A 106 16.62 17.49 -1.00
N VAL A 107 16.63 17.00 -2.25
CA VAL A 107 15.67 16.02 -2.76
C VAL A 107 15.86 14.65 -2.10
N ALA A 108 17.10 14.19 -1.98
CA ALA A 108 17.44 12.93 -1.29
C ALA A 108 17.02 12.96 0.18
N GLN A 109 17.28 14.07 0.87
CA GLN A 109 16.84 14.27 2.26
C GLN A 109 15.32 14.25 2.38
N ARG A 110 14.60 14.86 1.42
CA ARG A 110 13.15 14.80 1.38
C ARG A 110 12.63 13.39 1.14
N ALA A 111 13.27 12.62 0.27
CA ALA A 111 12.93 11.22 0.03
C ALA A 111 13.15 10.35 1.28
N LEU A 112 14.21 10.61 2.06
CA LEU A 112 14.46 9.95 3.34
C LEU A 112 13.37 10.24 4.37
N GLU A 113 12.87 11.47 4.46
CA GLU A 113 11.77 11.83 5.37
C GLU A 113 10.47 11.09 5.06
N LEU A 114 10.23 10.78 3.79
CA LEU A 114 9.06 9.99 3.37
C LEU A 114 9.13 8.52 3.81
N LEU A 115 10.27 8.03 4.29
CA LEU A 115 10.42 6.64 4.72
C LEU A 115 9.90 6.34 6.12
N ILE A 116 9.57 7.37 6.92
CA ILE A 116 8.98 7.27 8.26
C ILE A 116 9.70 6.23 9.14
N GLU A 117 9.14 5.04 9.33
CA GLU A 117 9.73 3.98 10.15
C GLU A 117 11.09 3.48 9.64
N PHE A 118 11.39 3.67 8.36
CA PHE A 118 12.64 3.27 7.73
C PHE A 118 13.64 4.42 7.54
N GLN A 119 13.30 5.67 7.90
CA GLN A 119 14.17 6.83 7.68
C GLN A 119 15.57 6.66 8.28
N LYS A 120 15.65 6.40 9.59
CA LYS A 120 16.93 6.24 10.29
C LYS A 120 17.77 5.08 9.73
N PRO A 121 17.23 3.84 9.61
CA PRO A 121 18.03 2.74 9.09
C PRO A 121 18.39 2.85 7.61
N ALA A 122 17.61 3.57 6.79
CA ALA A 122 17.92 3.77 5.38
C ALA A 122 19.15 4.67 5.14
N LYS A 123 19.51 5.54 6.10
CA LYS A 123 20.69 6.43 5.98
C LYS A 123 22.00 5.66 5.76
N THR A 124 22.13 4.48 6.35
CA THR A 124 23.32 3.63 6.25
C THR A 124 23.09 2.39 5.38
N ASP A 125 21.89 2.26 4.80
CA ASP A 125 21.49 1.15 3.95
C ASP A 125 20.58 1.65 2.80
N PRO A 126 21.17 2.14 1.70
CA PRO A 126 20.41 2.64 0.55
C PRO A 126 19.49 1.58 -0.08
N GLY A 127 19.87 0.30 0.01
CA GLY A 127 19.03 -0.79 -0.48
C GLY A 127 17.73 -0.94 0.32
N LEU A 128 17.78 -0.74 1.63
CA LEU A 128 16.59 -0.65 2.47
C LEU A 128 15.76 0.58 2.09
N GLY A 129 16.41 1.72 1.83
CA GLY A 129 15.74 2.95 1.38
C GLY A 129 14.91 2.75 0.11
N ARG A 130 15.50 2.13 -0.92
CA ARG A 130 14.79 1.82 -2.18
C ARG A 130 13.64 0.85 -1.99
N TRP A 131 13.82 -0.21 -1.19
CA TRP A 131 12.73 -1.14 -0.87
C TRP A 131 11.58 -0.41 -0.15
N ALA A 132 11.89 0.41 0.84
CA ALA A 132 10.91 1.15 1.61
C ALA A 132 10.18 2.21 0.76
N ARG A 133 10.86 2.92 -0.15
CA ARG A 133 10.22 3.83 -1.12
C ARG A 133 9.23 3.10 -2.01
N ARG A 134 9.60 1.91 -2.52
CA ARG A 134 8.73 1.08 -3.34
C ARG A 134 7.47 0.67 -2.59
N MET A 135 7.63 0.05 -1.42
CA MET A 135 6.50 -0.38 -0.59
C MET A 135 5.62 0.78 -0.13
N GLY A 136 6.23 1.91 0.25
CA GLY A 136 5.50 3.11 0.62
C GLY A 136 4.68 3.69 -0.52
N ARG A 137 5.20 3.67 -1.76
CA ARG A 137 4.48 4.08 -2.97
C ARG A 137 3.31 3.14 -3.28
N GLU A 138 3.51 1.83 -3.19
CA GLU A 138 2.44 0.86 -3.38
C GLU A 138 1.33 1.03 -2.33
N GLY A 139 1.69 1.14 -1.05
CA GLY A 139 0.74 1.38 0.03
C GLY A 139 -0.02 2.71 -0.12
N ALA A 140 0.65 3.78 -0.56
CA ALA A 140 0.01 5.07 -0.82
C ALA A 140 -0.93 5.03 -2.03
N ALA A 141 -0.51 4.43 -3.14
CA ALA A 141 -1.36 4.27 -4.32
C ALA A 141 -2.60 3.43 -4.00
N CYS A 142 -2.43 2.35 -3.21
CA CYS A 142 -3.52 1.54 -2.69
C CYS A 142 -4.51 2.36 -1.84
N ALA A 143 -4.02 3.11 -0.85
CA ALA A 143 -4.86 3.92 0.02
C ALA A 143 -5.62 4.99 -0.77
N LEU A 144 -4.93 5.72 -1.66
CA LEU A 144 -5.53 6.79 -2.46
C LEU A 144 -6.53 6.25 -3.50
N ALA A 145 -6.23 5.13 -4.15
CA ALA A 145 -7.18 4.47 -5.07
C ALA A 145 -8.49 4.13 -4.32
N ARG A 146 -8.38 3.53 -3.14
CA ARG A 146 -9.53 3.21 -2.30
C ARG A 146 -10.25 4.46 -1.77
N GLY A 147 -9.53 5.54 -1.56
CA GLY A 147 -10.06 6.87 -1.18
C GLY A 147 -10.82 7.61 -2.28
N GLY A 148 -10.94 7.02 -3.48
CA GLY A 148 -11.66 7.63 -4.61
C GLY A 148 -10.81 8.54 -5.50
N HIS A 149 -9.49 8.49 -5.38
CA HIS A 149 -8.57 9.30 -6.20
C HIS A 149 -8.20 8.61 -7.52
N SER A 150 -9.12 7.86 -8.13
CA SER A 150 -8.84 7.04 -9.33
C SER A 150 -8.49 7.85 -10.56
N ASP A 151 -8.99 9.08 -10.66
CA ASP A 151 -8.77 9.98 -11.79
C ASP A 151 -7.53 10.87 -11.62
N ASP A 152 -6.88 10.85 -10.44
CA ASP A 152 -5.67 11.63 -10.21
C ASP A 152 -4.51 11.04 -11.04
N PRO A 153 -3.84 11.86 -11.89
CA PRO A 153 -2.79 11.38 -12.79
C PRO A 153 -1.59 10.80 -12.04
N ARG A 154 -1.33 11.20 -10.79
CA ARG A 154 -0.25 10.65 -9.96
C ARG A 154 -0.59 9.23 -9.52
N VAL A 155 -1.83 9.00 -9.07
CA VAL A 155 -2.31 7.66 -8.67
C VAL A 155 -2.28 6.74 -9.88
N ARG A 156 -2.84 7.19 -11.02
CA ARG A 156 -2.82 6.42 -12.28
C ARG A 156 -1.38 6.11 -12.72
N GLY A 157 -0.52 7.12 -12.79
CA GLY A 157 0.88 6.97 -13.20
C GLY A 157 1.65 5.98 -12.32
N THR A 158 1.46 6.06 -11.00
CA THR A 158 2.05 5.09 -10.06
C THR A 158 1.46 3.69 -10.27
N ALA A 159 0.14 3.56 -10.47
CA ALA A 159 -0.50 2.28 -10.73
C ALA A 159 0.01 1.61 -12.02
N HIS A 160 0.18 2.37 -13.10
CA HIS A 160 0.80 1.86 -14.33
C HIS A 160 2.24 1.40 -14.10
N THR A 161 3.01 2.13 -13.30
CA THR A 161 4.39 1.75 -12.97
C THR A 161 4.42 0.42 -12.19
N ILE A 162 3.60 0.29 -11.15
CA ILE A 162 3.49 -0.92 -10.34
C ILE A 162 3.06 -2.11 -11.21
N ALA A 163 2.00 -1.94 -12.00
CA ALA A 163 1.50 -2.98 -12.90
C ALA A 163 2.54 -3.39 -13.96
N SER A 164 3.33 -2.45 -14.50
CA SER A 164 4.42 -2.76 -15.43
C SER A 164 5.50 -3.61 -14.77
N ASN A 165 5.92 -3.27 -13.54
CA ASN A 165 6.95 -4.03 -12.80
C ASN A 165 6.48 -5.46 -12.52
N ILE A 166 5.24 -5.62 -12.05
CA ILE A 166 4.65 -6.95 -11.83
C ILE A 166 4.54 -7.69 -13.16
N SER A 167 4.03 -7.06 -14.21
CA SER A 167 3.91 -7.71 -15.52
C SER A 167 5.26 -8.10 -16.12
N GLN A 168 6.36 -7.41 -15.80
CA GLN A 168 7.70 -7.82 -16.21
C GLN A 168 8.14 -9.06 -15.44
N TYR A 169 7.94 -9.08 -14.11
CA TYR A 169 8.22 -10.24 -13.28
C TYR A 169 7.44 -11.48 -13.73
N LEU A 170 6.12 -11.36 -13.95
CA LEU A 170 5.25 -12.47 -14.36
C LEU A 170 5.64 -13.08 -15.73
N ARG A 171 6.37 -12.34 -16.57
CA ARG A 171 6.88 -12.82 -17.86
C ARG A 171 8.31 -13.36 -17.79
N SER A 172 8.96 -13.25 -16.64
CA SER A 172 10.35 -13.66 -16.45
C SER A 172 10.45 -15.07 -15.87
N GLU A 173 11.61 -15.70 -16.02
CA GLU A 173 11.92 -16.98 -15.38
C GLU A 173 11.85 -16.90 -13.84
N LEU A 174 12.01 -15.70 -13.27
CA LEU A 174 11.87 -15.48 -11.83
C LEU A 174 10.45 -15.80 -11.34
N ALA A 175 9.41 -15.74 -12.19
CA ALA A 175 8.07 -16.13 -11.77
C ALA A 175 7.98 -17.62 -11.41
N ALA A 176 8.77 -18.48 -12.07
CA ALA A 176 8.83 -19.91 -11.80
C ALA A 176 9.76 -20.26 -10.63
N ASN A 177 10.90 -19.55 -10.51
CA ASN A 177 11.84 -19.73 -9.41
C ASN A 177 12.31 -18.38 -8.84
N PRO A 178 11.52 -17.75 -7.95
CA PRO A 178 11.79 -16.39 -7.48
C PRO A 178 12.85 -16.29 -6.38
N PHE A 179 13.56 -17.38 -6.08
CA PHE A 179 14.41 -17.46 -4.90
C PHE A 179 15.89 -17.59 -5.22
N LYS A 180 16.72 -17.01 -4.36
CA LYS A 180 18.16 -17.29 -4.30
C LYS A 180 18.68 -17.44 -2.89
N LYS A 181 19.94 -17.85 -2.76
CA LYS A 181 20.65 -17.88 -1.48
C LYS A 181 21.38 -16.56 -1.25
N ALA A 182 21.17 -15.95 -0.09
CA ALA A 182 21.91 -14.78 0.36
C ALA A 182 21.96 -14.75 1.89
N GLN A 183 23.10 -14.34 2.46
CA GLN A 183 23.30 -14.25 3.93
C GLN A 183 22.90 -15.55 4.67
N GLY A 184 23.17 -16.72 4.08
CA GLY A 184 22.81 -18.02 4.65
C GLY A 184 21.30 -18.34 4.69
N LYS A 185 20.45 -17.51 4.06
CA LYS A 185 19.00 -17.70 3.99
C LYS A 185 18.52 -17.82 2.55
N THR A 186 17.34 -18.41 2.38
CA THR A 186 16.59 -18.29 1.13
C THR A 186 15.93 -16.92 1.11
N VAL A 187 16.21 -16.12 0.09
CA VAL A 187 15.62 -14.80 -0.09
C VAL A 187 14.85 -14.74 -1.41
N LEU A 188 13.84 -13.88 -1.46
CA LEU A 188 13.26 -13.44 -2.71
C LEU A 188 14.34 -12.71 -3.52
N ASP A 189 14.46 -13.01 -4.81
CA ASP A 189 15.40 -12.29 -5.66
C ASP A 189 15.07 -10.78 -5.66
N PRO A 190 16.05 -9.87 -5.47
CA PRO A 190 15.83 -8.43 -5.52
C PRO A 190 15.20 -7.90 -6.83
N HIS A 191 15.34 -8.66 -7.93
CA HIS A 191 14.69 -8.38 -9.21
C HIS A 191 13.33 -9.07 -9.37
N ALA A 192 12.90 -9.87 -8.40
CA ALA A 192 11.54 -10.39 -8.36
C ALA A 192 10.61 -9.30 -7.81
N PHE A 193 9.60 -8.94 -8.61
CA PHE A 193 8.54 -8.00 -8.26
C PHE A 193 7.19 -8.73 -8.29
N PRO A 194 6.96 -9.68 -7.37
CA PRO A 194 5.68 -10.34 -7.28
C PRO A 194 4.57 -9.33 -6.92
N PRO A 195 3.31 -9.65 -7.23
CA PRO A 195 2.19 -8.86 -6.74
C PRO A 195 2.24 -8.72 -5.21
N THR A 196 1.83 -7.57 -4.70
CA THR A 196 1.63 -7.36 -3.27
C THR A 196 0.15 -7.19 -2.94
N ILE A 197 -0.22 -7.34 -1.67
CA ILE A 197 -1.60 -7.04 -1.23
C ILE A 197 -2.01 -5.61 -1.60
N PHE A 198 -1.07 -4.65 -1.57
CA PHE A 198 -1.33 -3.26 -1.90
C PHE A 198 -1.56 -3.09 -3.40
N ALA A 199 -0.76 -3.75 -4.24
CA ALA A 199 -0.94 -3.71 -5.69
C ALA A 199 -2.27 -4.34 -6.12
N VAL A 200 -2.65 -5.48 -5.53
CA VAL A 200 -3.93 -6.14 -5.83
C VAL A 200 -5.11 -5.28 -5.38
N GLU A 201 -5.07 -4.74 -4.16
CA GLU A 201 -6.12 -3.85 -3.65
C GLU A 201 -6.22 -2.56 -4.49
N MET A 202 -5.07 -1.94 -4.82
CA MET A 202 -5.02 -0.78 -5.71
C MET A 202 -5.72 -1.07 -7.05
N LEU A 203 -5.42 -2.20 -7.69
CA LEU A 203 -6.04 -2.58 -8.95
C LEU A 203 -7.56 -2.74 -8.81
N ALA A 204 -8.03 -3.35 -7.72
CA ALA A 204 -9.45 -3.52 -7.45
C ALA A 204 -10.23 -2.19 -7.40
N PHE A 205 -9.58 -1.11 -6.92
CA PHE A 205 -10.16 0.24 -6.88
C PHE A 205 -9.81 1.12 -8.08
N LEU A 206 -9.15 0.58 -9.12
CA LEU A 206 -8.84 1.29 -10.36
C LEU A 206 -9.37 0.56 -11.61
N PRO A 207 -10.71 0.47 -11.82
CA PRO A 207 -11.29 -0.16 -13.01
C PRO A 207 -10.77 0.37 -14.35
N PRO A 208 -10.48 1.68 -14.53
CA PRO A 208 -9.85 2.17 -15.77
C PRO A 208 -8.50 1.49 -16.06
N VAL A 209 -7.65 1.34 -15.04
CA VAL A 209 -6.34 0.68 -15.18
C VAL A 209 -6.50 -0.81 -15.49
N GLN A 210 -7.50 -1.48 -14.90
CA GLN A 210 -7.82 -2.88 -15.23
C GLN A 210 -8.17 -3.03 -16.72
N ARG A 211 -9.05 -2.16 -17.25
CA ARG A 211 -9.45 -2.18 -18.67
C ARG A 211 -8.27 -1.91 -19.60
N GLU A 212 -7.47 -0.91 -19.28
CA GLU A 212 -6.26 -0.54 -20.04
C GLU A 212 -5.19 -1.63 -20.02
N ARG A 213 -5.23 -2.54 -19.04
CA ARG A 213 -4.26 -3.61 -18.84
C ARG A 213 -4.91 -5.00 -18.77
N ALA A 214 -5.97 -5.25 -19.53
CA ALA A 214 -6.74 -6.50 -19.48
C ALA A 214 -5.87 -7.77 -19.57
N GLY A 215 -4.96 -7.86 -20.55
CA GLY A 215 -4.07 -9.02 -20.68
C GLY A 215 -3.07 -9.19 -19.51
N PHE A 216 -2.76 -8.11 -18.77
CA PHE A 216 -2.01 -8.24 -17.52
C PHE A 216 -2.90 -8.79 -16.38
N ILE A 217 -4.15 -8.36 -16.29
CA ILE A 217 -5.11 -8.88 -15.31
C ILE A 217 -5.34 -10.39 -15.50
N GLU A 218 -5.46 -10.85 -16.75
CA GLU A 218 -5.56 -12.28 -17.07
C GLU A 218 -4.31 -13.06 -16.60
N ARG A 219 -3.11 -12.56 -16.91
CA ARG A 219 -1.85 -13.18 -16.43
C ARG A 219 -1.76 -13.20 -14.90
N LEU A 220 -2.23 -12.14 -14.25
CA LEU A 220 -2.27 -12.06 -12.79
C LEU A 220 -3.21 -13.13 -12.21
N GLY A 221 -4.37 -13.33 -12.83
CA GLY A 221 -5.31 -14.41 -12.46
C GLY A 221 -4.70 -15.81 -12.62
N HIS A 222 -3.98 -16.06 -13.73
CA HIS A 222 -3.26 -17.32 -13.92
C HIS A 222 -2.16 -17.53 -12.86
N TYR A 223 -1.42 -16.47 -12.52
CA TYR A 223 -0.40 -16.55 -11.48
C TYR A 223 -1.01 -16.94 -10.13
N PHE A 224 -2.11 -16.32 -9.71
CA PHE A 224 -2.81 -16.66 -8.46
C PHE A 224 -3.53 -18.01 -8.46
N SER A 225 -3.72 -18.60 -9.65
CA SER A 225 -4.28 -19.95 -9.79
C SER A 225 -3.20 -21.03 -9.70
N SER A 226 -1.92 -20.64 -9.69
CA SER A 226 -0.79 -21.56 -9.58
C SER A 226 -0.48 -21.83 -8.10
N PRO A 227 -0.01 -23.03 -7.71
CA PRO A 227 0.31 -23.30 -6.31
C PRO A 227 1.46 -22.44 -5.76
N ALA A 228 1.22 -21.77 -4.62
CA ALA A 228 2.23 -21.02 -3.90
C ALA A 228 3.47 -21.87 -3.56
N PRO A 229 4.69 -21.32 -3.68
CA PRO A 229 5.89 -21.98 -3.19
C PRO A 229 5.81 -22.17 -1.67
N ARG A 230 5.98 -23.42 -1.21
CA ARG A 230 5.98 -23.77 0.23
C ARG A 230 7.27 -23.39 0.96
N ARG A 231 8.27 -22.89 0.24
CA ARG A 231 9.59 -22.61 0.78
C ARG A 231 9.55 -21.33 1.61
N ALA A 232 9.90 -21.43 2.90
CA ALA A 232 10.11 -20.24 3.72
C ALA A 232 11.22 -19.36 3.14
N PHE A 233 10.96 -18.06 3.05
CA PHE A 233 11.87 -17.09 2.46
C PHE A 233 11.86 -15.76 3.22
N PHE A 234 12.82 -14.91 2.89
CA PHE A 234 12.97 -13.56 3.42
C PHE A 234 13.04 -12.54 2.29
N ILE A 235 12.71 -11.29 2.60
CA ILE A 235 12.98 -10.15 1.71
C ILE A 235 14.34 -9.58 2.07
N LEU A 236 15.26 -9.54 1.10
CA LEU A 236 16.54 -8.87 1.24
C LEU A 236 16.39 -7.40 0.87
N ALA A 237 16.16 -6.55 1.87
CA ALA A 237 16.06 -5.11 1.73
C ALA A 237 17.42 -4.47 2.07
N GLY A 238 18.28 -4.33 1.07
CA GLY A 238 19.65 -3.89 1.27
C GLY A 238 20.45 -4.91 2.05
N LYS A 239 20.91 -4.56 3.25
CA LYS A 239 21.60 -5.47 4.17
C LYS A 239 20.64 -6.21 5.10
N LYS A 240 19.39 -5.76 5.24
CA LYS A 240 18.41 -6.33 6.17
C LYS A 240 17.61 -7.47 5.56
N LEU A 241 17.41 -8.51 6.37
CA LEU A 241 16.45 -9.58 6.10
C LEU A 241 15.13 -9.29 6.81
N LEU A 242 14.06 -9.16 6.04
CA LEU A 242 12.70 -8.94 6.53
C LEU A 242 11.86 -10.20 6.29
N LYS A 243 10.87 -10.46 7.14
CA LYS A 243 9.87 -11.49 6.80
C LYS A 243 8.98 -10.94 5.68
N PRO A 244 8.58 -11.77 4.71
CA PRO A 244 7.60 -11.37 3.72
C PRO A 244 6.27 -11.09 4.44
N MET A 245 5.67 -9.93 4.15
CA MET A 245 4.42 -9.50 4.79
C MET A 245 3.38 -9.08 3.78
N PHE A 246 3.80 -8.65 2.59
CA PHE A 246 2.90 -8.07 1.59
C PHE A 246 2.94 -8.83 0.28
N GLU A 247 4.03 -9.52 -0.01
CA GLU A 247 4.29 -10.26 -1.23
C GLU A 247 3.36 -11.48 -1.35
N ILE A 248 2.73 -11.63 -2.50
CA ILE A 248 1.88 -12.76 -2.86
C ILE A 248 2.61 -13.58 -3.91
N LEU A 249 2.94 -14.82 -3.56
CA LEU A 249 3.56 -15.78 -4.47
C LEU A 249 2.57 -16.87 -4.80
N GLY A 250 2.28 -17.03 -6.11
CA GLY A 250 1.39 -18.06 -6.65
C GLY A 250 0.14 -18.23 -5.82
#